data_AF-A0A834G263-F1
#
_entry.id   AF-A0A834G263-F1
#
_cell.length_a   1.000
_cell.length_b   1.000
_cell.length_c   1.000
_cell.angle_alpha   90.00
_cell.angle_beta   90.00
_cell.angle_gamma   90.00
#
_symmetry.space_group_name_H-M   'P 1'
#
loop_
_entity.id
_entity.type
_entity.pdbx_description
1 polymer ?
#
loop_
_entity_poly.entity_id
_entity_poly.type
_entity_poly.pdbx_seq_one_letter_code
_entity_poly.pdbx_strand_id
1 'polypeptide(L)'
;MESKNNKVKMETIHRKLGFAFGFYVDPVGFSGGLALWWNKENDLEVDGASKNFIHVIITDLKDSSRWAATFVYGCPERSGCAPVWNTIRSIAHSERLPWLCVGDFNQVMTAEDKLGGVAPSQNSLTGFHEMISECGQVDLEFKGPSSHGVII
;
A
#
# COMPACT_ATOMS: atom_id res chain seq x y z
N MET A 1 -4.79 -3.92 3.10
CA MET A 1 -5.68 -3.48 4.20
C MET A 1 -5.22 -4.15 5.49
N GLU A 2 -5.05 -3.39 6.58
CA GLU A 2 -4.55 -3.93 7.87
C GLU A 2 -5.55 -4.93 8.46
N SER A 3 -5.09 -6.15 8.71
CA SER A 3 -5.97 -7.26 9.03
C SER A 3 -6.21 -7.40 10.55
N LYS A 4 -5.22 -7.09 11.41
CA LYS A 4 -5.26 -7.27 12.88
C LYS A 4 -5.88 -8.59 13.35
N ASN A 5 -5.88 -9.62 12.50
CA ASN A 5 -6.48 -10.92 12.77
C ASN A 5 -5.64 -12.01 12.12
N ASN A 6 -5.71 -13.22 12.68
CA ASN A 6 -5.00 -14.36 12.13
C ASN A 6 -5.55 -14.80 10.75
N LYS A 7 -4.68 -15.50 9.99
CA LYS A 7 -4.96 -15.98 8.64
C LYS A 7 -6.28 -16.76 8.53
N VAL A 8 -6.60 -17.62 9.49
CA VAL A 8 -7.82 -18.45 9.50
C VAL A 8 -9.10 -17.61 9.51
N LYS A 9 -9.12 -16.54 10.31
CA LYS A 9 -10.27 -15.62 10.34
C LYS A 9 -10.38 -14.83 9.05
N MET A 10 -9.26 -14.40 8.47
CA MET A 10 -9.22 -13.68 7.21
C MET A 10 -9.63 -14.55 6.01
N GLU A 11 -9.28 -15.83 6.03
CA GLU A 11 -9.76 -16.82 5.05
C GLU A 11 -11.27 -17.01 5.09
N THR A 12 -11.87 -16.87 6.28
CA THR A 12 -13.32 -16.95 6.44
C THR A 12 -14.01 -15.68 5.93
N ILE A 13 -13.41 -14.52 6.16
CA ILE A 13 -13.97 -13.23 5.78
C ILE A 13 -13.95 -13.05 4.27
N HIS A 14 -12.83 -13.28 3.58
CA HIS A 14 -12.77 -13.03 2.12
C HIS A 14 -13.74 -13.92 1.35
N ARG A 15 -13.90 -15.18 1.76
CA ARG A 15 -14.88 -16.10 1.18
C ARG A 15 -16.32 -15.62 1.38
N LYS A 16 -16.64 -15.09 2.57
CA LYS A 16 -17.96 -14.48 2.83
C LYS A 16 -18.21 -13.23 2.01
N LEU A 17 -17.17 -12.47 1.69
CA LEU A 17 -17.24 -11.29 0.84
C LEU A 17 -17.25 -11.64 -0.66
N GLY A 18 -17.18 -12.92 -1.02
CA GLY A 18 -17.25 -13.38 -2.41
C GLY A 18 -15.93 -13.32 -3.17
N PHE A 19 -14.81 -12.99 -2.51
CA PHE A 19 -13.49 -13.04 -3.13
C PHE A 19 -13.04 -14.49 -3.35
N ALA A 20 -12.40 -14.73 -4.48
CA ALA A 20 -11.96 -16.07 -4.87
C ALA A 20 -10.61 -16.45 -4.26
N PHE A 21 -9.74 -15.46 -4.09
CA PHE A 21 -8.35 -15.66 -3.70
C PHE A 21 -7.91 -14.64 -2.66
N GLY A 22 -6.84 -14.99 -1.93
CA GLY A 22 -6.24 -14.09 -0.96
C GLY A 22 -4.79 -14.40 -0.65
N PHE A 23 -4.03 -13.33 -0.42
CA PHE A 23 -2.66 -13.35 0.04
C PHE A 23 -2.55 -12.61 1.37
N TYR A 24 -1.70 -13.11 2.26
CA TYR A 24 -1.57 -12.62 3.63
C TYR A 24 -0.10 -12.48 4.02
N VAL A 25 0.23 -11.32 4.58
CA VAL A 25 1.49 -11.13 5.31
C VAL A 25 1.15 -11.13 6.79
N ASP A 26 1.76 -12.04 7.54
CA ASP A 26 1.52 -12.17 8.97
C ASP A 26 1.97 -10.91 9.74
N PRO A 27 1.28 -10.55 10.84
CA PRO A 27 1.71 -9.49 11.73
C PRO A 27 3.06 -9.80 12.38
N VAL A 28 3.86 -8.77 12.65
CA VAL A 28 5.07 -8.89 13.48
C VAL A 28 4.71 -8.47 14.91
N GLY A 29 4.45 -9.45 15.78
CA GLY A 29 4.03 -9.21 17.17
C GLY A 29 2.51 -9.06 17.32
N PHE A 30 2.05 -8.09 18.12
CA PHE A 30 0.62 -7.87 18.43
C PHE A 30 -0.09 -6.87 17.51
N SER A 31 0.58 -6.35 16.47
CA SER A 31 0.05 -5.33 15.58
C SER A 31 0.35 -5.63 14.10
N GLY A 32 -0.51 -5.15 13.21
CA GLY A 32 -0.32 -5.24 11.76
C GLY A 32 -0.96 -6.46 11.09
N GLY A 33 -0.37 -6.82 9.95
CA GLY A 33 -0.82 -7.86 9.04
C GLY A 33 -1.46 -7.27 7.78
N LEU A 34 -1.01 -7.70 6.60
CA LEU A 34 -1.58 -7.27 5.33
C LEU A 34 -2.41 -8.38 4.73
N ALA A 35 -3.60 -8.03 4.25
CA ALA A 35 -4.42 -8.89 3.42
C ALA A 35 -4.63 -8.23 2.06
N LEU A 36 -4.49 -9.02 1.00
CA LEU A 36 -4.86 -8.70 -0.37
C LEU A 36 -5.82 -9.77 -0.88
N TRP A 37 -6.98 -9.37 -1.39
CA TRP A 37 -8.03 -10.27 -1.87
C TRP A 37 -8.44 -9.87 -3.29
N TRP A 38 -8.72 -10.86 -4.13
CA TRP A 38 -9.11 -10.62 -5.51
C TRP A 38 -10.04 -11.71 -6.06
N ASN A 39 -10.62 -11.42 -7.22
CA ASN A 39 -11.57 -12.27 -7.93
C ASN A 39 -10.89 -13.01 -9.09
N LYS A 40 -11.54 -14.07 -9.58
CA LYS A 40 -11.04 -14.91 -10.68
C LYS A 40 -10.88 -14.20 -12.02
N GLU A 41 -11.33 -12.96 -12.15
CA GLU A 41 -11.16 -12.16 -13.37
C GLU A 41 -9.73 -11.65 -13.54
N ASN A 42 -8.96 -11.59 -12.45
CA ASN A 42 -7.58 -11.14 -12.45
C ASN A 42 -6.69 -12.25 -11.92
N ASP A 43 -5.58 -12.51 -12.61
CA ASP A 43 -4.50 -13.33 -12.08
C ASP A 43 -3.45 -12.43 -11.43
N LEU A 44 -3.07 -12.77 -10.20
CA LEU A 44 -2.15 -11.97 -9.38
C LEU A 44 -0.92 -12.79 -9.04
N GLU A 45 0.23 -12.30 -9.46
CA GLU A 45 1.54 -12.81 -9.08
C GLU A 45 2.15 -11.89 -8.02
N VAL A 46 2.51 -12.44 -6.86
CA VAL A 46 3.20 -11.68 -5.81
C VAL A 46 4.69 -11.66 -6.11
N ASP A 47 5.19 -10.50 -6.55
CA ASP A 47 6.60 -10.30 -6.89
C ASP A 47 7.43 -9.86 -5.67
N GLY A 48 6.81 -9.19 -4.69
CA GLY A 48 7.48 -8.85 -3.43
C GLY A 48 6.51 -8.55 -2.31
N ALA A 49 6.85 -8.92 -1.08
CA ALA A 49 6.01 -8.61 0.07
C ALA A 49 6.83 -8.40 1.35
N SER A 50 6.35 -7.51 2.20
CA SER A 50 6.87 -7.27 3.54
C SER A 50 5.74 -6.86 4.48
N LYS A 51 6.04 -6.63 5.75
CA LYS A 51 5.06 -6.09 6.72
C LYS A 51 4.51 -4.70 6.32
N ASN A 52 5.17 -4.00 5.41
CA ASN A 52 4.86 -2.63 5.00
C ASN A 52 4.37 -2.50 3.55
N PHE A 53 4.47 -3.54 2.73
CA PHE A 53 3.92 -3.49 1.38
C PHE A 53 3.65 -4.88 0.80
N ILE A 54 2.80 -4.94 -0.21
CA ILE A 54 2.66 -6.07 -1.12
C ILE A 54 2.75 -5.52 -2.54
N HIS A 55 3.73 -5.99 -3.31
CA HIS A 55 3.90 -5.69 -4.72
C HIS A 55 3.43 -6.90 -5.54
N VAL A 56 2.60 -6.64 -6.53
CA VAL A 56 1.99 -7.66 -7.39
C VAL A 56 2.04 -7.27 -8.85
N ILE A 57 2.14 -8.27 -9.71
CA ILE A 57 1.87 -8.15 -11.14
C ILE A 57 0.48 -8.71 -11.39
N ILE A 58 -0.38 -7.90 -11.99
CA ILE A 58 -1.78 -8.21 -12.25
C ILE A 58 -1.93 -8.46 -13.75
N THR A 59 -2.54 -9.58 -14.09
CA THR A 59 -2.94 -9.92 -15.45
C THR A 59 -4.47 -9.94 -15.51
N ASP A 60 -5.07 -9.03 -16.30
CA ASP A 60 -6.51 -9.09 -16.58
C ASP A 60 -6.76 -10.24 -17.56
N LEU A 61 -7.56 -11.22 -17.16
CA LEU A 61 -7.78 -12.42 -17.98
C LEU A 61 -8.74 -12.17 -19.16
N LYS A 62 -9.43 -11.02 -19.21
CA LYS A 62 -10.33 -10.66 -20.31
C LYS A 62 -9.57 -10.19 -21.55
N ASP A 63 -8.53 -9.38 -21.36
CA ASP A 63 -7.77 -8.78 -22.46
C ASP A 63 -6.26 -9.11 -22.43
N SER A 64 -5.81 -9.92 -21.45
CA SER A 64 -4.40 -10.28 -21.23
C SER A 64 -3.48 -9.07 -20.98
N SER A 65 -4.05 -7.92 -20.61
CA SER A 65 -3.27 -6.76 -20.20
C SER A 65 -2.57 -7.02 -18.87
N ARG A 66 -1.37 -6.44 -18.71
CA ARG A 66 -0.55 -6.58 -17.53
C ARG A 66 -0.19 -5.23 -16.96
N TRP A 67 -0.32 -5.09 -15.65
CA TRP A 67 0.04 -3.90 -14.90
C TRP A 67 0.52 -4.31 -13.51
N ALA A 68 1.33 -3.46 -12.90
CA ALA A 68 1.89 -3.70 -11.57
C ALA A 68 1.14 -2.88 -10.53
N ALA A 69 1.00 -3.41 -9.32
CA ALA A 69 0.44 -2.68 -8.19
C ALA A 69 1.29 -2.85 -6.93
N THR A 70 1.49 -1.77 -6.19
CA THR A 70 2.12 -1.80 -4.87
C THR A 70 1.12 -1.32 -3.82
N PHE A 71 0.70 -2.22 -2.94
CA PHE A 71 -0.15 -1.94 -1.80
C PHE A 71 0.69 -1.61 -0.58
N VAL A 72 0.75 -0.34 -0.19
CA VAL A 72 1.57 0.14 0.92
C VAL A 72 0.77 0.20 2.23
N TYR A 73 1.45 -0.16 3.32
CA TYR A 73 0.99 0.08 4.68
C TYR A 73 2.14 0.72 5.47
N GLY A 74 1.95 2.00 5.76
CA GLY A 74 2.95 2.93 6.24
C GLY A 74 3.61 2.50 7.53
N CYS A 75 4.77 3.08 7.80
CA CYS A 75 5.50 2.82 9.03
C CYS A 75 4.96 3.73 10.16
N PRO A 76 4.39 3.17 11.24
CA PRO A 76 3.87 3.97 12.36
C PRO A 76 4.96 4.69 13.16
N GLU A 77 6.23 4.30 13.01
CA GLU A 77 7.38 4.94 13.65
C GLU A 77 8.20 5.77 12.65
N ARG A 78 8.37 7.07 12.95
CA ARG A 78 9.10 8.04 12.09
C ARG A 78 10.52 7.59 11.72
N SER A 79 11.17 6.77 12.55
CA SER A 79 12.52 6.23 12.32
C SER A 79 12.57 5.07 11.31
N GLY A 80 11.44 4.43 10.99
CA GLY A 80 11.37 3.25 10.12
C GLY A 80 10.84 3.51 8.70
N CYS A 81 10.51 4.76 8.36
CA CYS A 81 9.90 5.11 7.08
C CYS A 81 10.90 5.10 5.91
N ALA A 82 12.15 5.50 6.12
CA ALA A 82 13.13 5.65 5.03
C ALA A 82 13.41 4.36 4.24
N PRO A 83 13.55 3.18 4.88
CA PRO A 83 13.69 1.91 4.14
C PRO A 83 12.48 1.58 3.25
N VAL A 84 11.26 1.90 3.70
CA VAL A 84 10.03 1.67 2.94
C VAL A 84 10.02 2.57 1.70
N TRP A 85 10.35 3.86 1.85
CA TRP A 85 10.43 4.80 0.72
C TRP A 85 11.52 4.44 -0.28
N ASN A 86 12.70 4.05 0.19
CA ASN A 86 13.77 3.59 -0.70
C ASN A 86 13.37 2.34 -1.49
N THR A 87 12.60 1.43 -0.86
CA THR A 87 12.08 0.24 -1.54
C THR A 87 11.07 0.62 -2.62
N ILE A 88 10.12 1.50 -2.30
CA ILE A 88 9.11 1.98 -3.26
C ILE A 88 9.78 2.71 -4.44
N ARG A 89 10.79 3.54 -4.20
CA ARG A 89 11.59 4.17 -5.26
C ARG A 89 12.31 3.14 -6.13
N SER A 90 12.91 2.12 -5.51
CA SER A 90 13.56 1.05 -6.26
C SER A 90 12.56 0.32 -7.16
N ILE A 91 11.35 0.03 -6.66
CA ILE A 91 10.27 -0.58 -7.46
C ILE A 91 9.93 0.35 -8.62
N ALA A 92 9.64 1.63 -8.35
CA ALA A 92 9.29 2.64 -9.36
C ALA A 92 10.32 2.74 -10.49
N HIS A 93 11.62 2.71 -10.16
CA HIS A 93 12.69 2.78 -11.16
C HIS A 93 12.89 1.48 -11.94
N SER A 94 12.56 0.34 -11.35
CA SER A 94 12.75 -0.97 -11.97
C SER A 94 11.55 -1.44 -12.80
N GLU A 95 10.36 -0.94 -12.48
CA GLU A 95 9.11 -1.39 -13.08
C GLU A 95 8.98 -0.87 -14.52
N ARG A 96 8.56 -1.77 -15.41
CA ARG A 96 8.40 -1.50 -16.85
C ARG A 96 6.94 -1.57 -17.29
N LEU A 97 6.06 -2.09 -16.44
CA LEU A 97 4.63 -2.13 -16.65
C LEU A 97 3.97 -0.81 -16.20
N PRO A 98 2.76 -0.50 -16.68
CA PRO A 98 1.92 0.49 -16.02
C PRO A 98 1.82 0.15 -14.53
N TRP A 99 2.18 1.09 -13.67
CA TRP A 99 2.32 0.85 -12.24
C TRP A 99 1.37 1.72 -11.43
N LEU A 100 0.73 1.11 -10.44
CA LEU A 100 -0.15 1.75 -9.49
C LEU A 100 0.42 1.56 -8.08
N CYS A 101 0.79 2.62 -7.39
CA CYS A 101 0.99 2.55 -5.94
C CYS A 101 -0.33 2.91 -5.27
N VAL A 102 -0.72 2.25 -4.18
CA VAL A 102 -1.88 2.65 -3.36
C VAL A 102 -1.62 2.19 -1.93
N GLY A 103 -2.00 2.96 -0.93
CA GLY A 103 -1.86 2.48 0.43
C GLY A 103 -2.36 3.44 1.48
N ASP A 104 -2.30 2.99 2.72
CA ASP A 104 -2.32 3.87 3.87
C ASP A 104 -0.87 4.16 4.22
N PHE A 105 -0.37 5.36 3.89
CA PHE A 105 1.04 5.70 4.08
C PHE A 105 1.37 6.12 5.53
N ASN A 106 0.37 6.29 6.41
CA ASN A 106 0.54 6.75 7.80
C ASN A 106 1.46 7.99 7.96
N GLN A 107 1.57 8.82 6.92
CA GLN A 107 2.32 10.08 6.90
C GLN A 107 1.32 11.23 6.86
N VAL A 108 1.55 12.25 7.68
CA VAL A 108 0.77 13.48 7.67
C VAL A 108 1.33 14.36 6.53
N MET A 109 0.52 14.70 5.54
CA MET A 109 0.97 15.45 4.34
C MET A 109 1.17 16.94 4.61
N THR A 110 0.44 17.51 5.56
CA THR A 110 0.58 18.92 5.96
C THR A 110 0.42 19.12 7.47
N ALA A 111 0.94 20.21 8.02
CA ALA A 111 0.69 20.56 9.42
C ALA A 111 -0.82 20.77 9.73
N GLU A 112 -1.63 21.01 8.68
CA GLU A 112 -3.06 21.30 8.73
C GLU A 112 -3.93 20.02 8.81
N ASP A 113 -3.40 18.87 8.38
CA ASP A 113 -4.07 17.56 8.50
C ASP A 113 -4.09 17.02 9.94
N LYS A 114 -3.43 17.71 10.87
CA LYS A 114 -3.32 17.30 12.27
C LYS A 114 -4.14 18.22 13.18
N LEU A 115 -5.28 17.72 13.65
CA LEU A 115 -5.96 18.25 14.83
C LEU A 115 -5.21 17.79 16.11
N GLY A 116 -4.00 18.33 16.32
CA GLY A 116 -3.18 18.14 17.53
C GLY A 116 -1.96 17.22 17.41
N GLY A 117 -1.03 17.35 18.38
CA GLY A 117 0.22 16.57 18.50
C GLY A 117 1.50 17.32 18.06
N VAL A 118 2.67 16.70 18.25
CA VAL A 118 3.98 17.28 17.84
C VAL A 118 4.03 17.42 16.31
N ALA A 119 4.46 18.59 15.85
CA ALA A 119 4.60 18.92 14.43
C ALA A 119 5.41 17.83 13.67
N PRO A 120 5.08 17.54 12.40
CA PRO A 120 5.94 16.73 11.55
C PRO A 120 7.32 17.41 11.45
N SER A 121 8.40 16.65 11.62
CA SER A 121 9.73 17.14 11.27
C SER A 121 9.80 17.31 9.77
N GLN A 122 10.33 18.44 9.28
CA GLN A 122 10.53 18.77 7.85
C GLN A 122 10.99 17.54 7.03
N ASN A 123 12.00 16.79 7.52
CA ASN A 123 12.55 15.61 6.84
C ASN A 123 11.55 14.48 6.55
N SER A 124 10.47 14.34 7.33
CA SER A 124 9.42 13.32 7.12
C SER A 124 8.47 13.71 6.00
N LEU A 125 8.23 15.01 5.83
CA LEU A 125 7.42 15.59 4.76
C LEU A 125 8.17 15.55 3.43
N THR A 126 9.47 15.84 3.47
CA THR A 126 10.35 15.91 2.30
C THR A 126 10.46 14.56 1.58
N GLY A 127 10.75 13.46 2.29
CA GLY A 127 11.01 12.17 1.65
C GLY A 127 9.78 11.52 0.98
N PHE A 128 8.58 11.89 1.39
CA PHE A 128 7.32 11.43 0.78
C PHE A 128 6.97 12.26 -0.45
N HIS A 129 7.02 13.59 -0.35
CA HIS A 129 6.82 14.46 -1.51
C HIS A 129 7.89 14.24 -2.59
N GLU A 130 9.14 13.99 -2.21
CA GLU A 130 10.20 13.59 -3.15
C GLU A 130 9.86 12.26 -3.82
N MET A 131 9.38 11.27 -3.07
CA MET A 131 8.98 9.98 -3.66
C MET A 131 7.84 10.14 -4.67
N ILE A 132 6.79 10.89 -4.35
CA ILE A 132 5.67 11.16 -5.27
C ILE A 132 6.16 11.92 -6.51
N SER A 133 6.99 12.96 -6.29
CA SER A 133 7.55 13.76 -7.37
C SER A 133 8.49 12.96 -8.28
N GLU A 134 9.27 12.04 -7.72
CA GLU A 134 10.22 11.19 -8.46
C GLU A 134 9.51 10.05 -9.20
N CYS A 135 8.37 9.57 -8.67
CA CYS A 135 7.59 8.50 -9.30
C CYS A 135 6.69 9.02 -10.44
N GLY A 136 6.65 10.33 -10.72
CA GLY A 136 5.79 10.93 -11.76
C GLY A 136 4.29 10.74 -11.47
N GLN A 137 3.97 10.55 -10.19
CA GLN A 137 2.67 10.12 -9.71
C GLN A 137 1.68 11.29 -9.66
N VAL A 138 0.45 11.04 -10.11
CA VAL A 138 -0.64 12.02 -10.09
C VAL A 138 -1.53 11.69 -8.89
N ASP A 139 -1.63 12.62 -7.94
CA ASP A 139 -2.56 12.51 -6.82
C ASP A 139 -4.00 12.47 -7.34
N LEU A 140 -4.75 11.42 -7.01
CA LEU A 140 -6.17 11.33 -7.31
C LEU A 140 -6.95 11.63 -6.03
N GLU A 141 -7.74 12.69 -6.06
CA GLU A 141 -8.58 13.10 -4.95
C GLU A 141 -9.50 11.95 -4.47
N PHE A 142 -9.24 11.46 -3.25
CA PHE A 142 -10.11 10.51 -2.57
C PHE A 142 -11.42 11.19 -2.14
N LYS A 143 -12.56 10.79 -2.72
CA LYS A 143 -13.89 11.19 -2.25
C LYS A 143 -14.46 10.19 -1.25
N GLY A 144 -13.97 10.25 -0.02
CA GLY A 144 -14.52 9.54 1.14
C GLY A 144 -14.24 10.30 2.45
N PRO A 145 -14.80 9.88 3.60
CA PRO A 145 -14.61 10.60 4.87
C PRO A 145 -13.12 10.70 5.22
N SER A 146 -12.69 11.94 5.48
CA SER A 146 -11.30 12.40 5.55
C SER A 146 -10.48 11.60 6.56
N SER A 147 -9.64 10.68 6.09
CA SER A 147 -8.59 10.04 6.90
C SER A 147 -7.58 9.17 6.14
N HIS A 148 -7.75 8.95 4.83
CA HIS A 148 -6.88 8.02 4.10
C HIS A 148 -6.48 8.64 2.75
N GLY A 149 -5.23 9.08 2.64
CA GLY A 149 -4.66 9.53 1.38
C GLY A 149 -4.41 8.35 0.46
N VAL A 150 -4.94 8.42 -0.75
CA VAL A 150 -4.65 7.49 -1.85
C VAL A 150 -3.74 8.25 -2.81
N ILE A 151 -2.56 7.73 -3.09
CA ILE A 151 -1.65 8.28 -4.10
C ILE A 151 -1.45 7.18 -5.12
N ILE A 152 -1.74 7.45 -6.40
CA ILE A 152 -1.41 6.58 -7.56
C ILE A 152 0.09 6.61 -7.77
#